data_AF-A0A0P9AD47-F1
#
_entry.id   AF-A0A0P9AD47-F1
#
_cell.length_a   1.000
_cell.length_b   1.000
_cell.length_c   1.000
_cell.angle_alpha   90.00
_cell.angle_beta   90.00
_cell.angle_gamma   90.00
#
_symmetry.space_group_name_H-M   'P 1'
#
loop_
_entity.id
_entity.type
_entity.pdbx_description
1 polymer ?
#
loop_
_entity_poly.entity_id
_entity_poly.type
_entity_poly.pdbx_seq_one_letter_code
_entity_poly.pdbx_strand_id
1 'polypeptide(L)'
;MKQNETKFWICDNCGKKIENIKDGWVEWLEVKDQNGNYRNKSIRIVHRGKCLYNQDLVYKKYKAIVADTDLEDFSGLDGLIDLLSYISEGNFDNNEEVLEIIKRIHIPGYEEARLYFEEAIYDGVFEPNTKPGYYSQRDIAAVLDYIKGK
;
A
#
# COMPACT_ATOMS: atom_id res chain seq x y z
N MET A 1 -23.93 4.97 6.94
CA MET A 1 -23.07 3.78 7.11
C MET A 1 -21.77 4.26 7.74
N LYS A 2 -21.34 3.67 8.87
CA LYS A 2 -20.02 3.98 9.42
C LYS A 2 -18.99 3.40 8.46
N GLN A 3 -18.14 4.24 7.86
CA GLN A 3 -16.92 3.78 7.20
C GLN A 3 -16.11 3.08 8.29
N ASN A 4 -15.82 1.79 8.11
CA ASN A 4 -14.85 1.13 8.97
C ASN A 4 -13.48 1.72 8.57
N GLU A 5 -12.91 2.54 9.44
CA GLU A 5 -11.54 3.01 9.30
C GLU A 5 -10.58 1.81 9.31
N THR A 6 -9.55 1.86 8.47
CA THR A 6 -8.45 0.89 8.48
C THR A 6 -7.83 0.83 9.88
N LYS A 7 -7.81 -0.35 10.50
CA LYS A 7 -7.45 -0.46 11.92
C LYS A 7 -5.95 -0.58 12.16
N PHE A 8 -5.25 -1.17 11.21
CA PHE A 8 -3.81 -1.37 11.25
C PHE A 8 -3.30 -1.51 9.81
N TRP A 9 -1.99 -1.37 9.64
CA TRP A 9 -1.30 -1.65 8.38
C TRP A 9 -0.30 -2.78 8.55
N ILE A 10 -0.09 -3.58 7.52
CA ILE A 10 0.94 -4.61 7.48
C ILE A 10 2.21 -4.00 6.89
N CYS A 11 3.29 -4.02 7.67
CA CYS A 11 4.59 -3.56 7.19
C CYS A 11 5.10 -4.47 6.07
N ASP A 12 5.43 -3.91 4.92
CA ASP A 12 5.88 -4.66 3.74
C ASP A 12 7.30 -5.24 3.90
N ASN A 13 8.07 -4.76 4.88
CA ASN A 13 9.41 -5.25 5.16
C ASN A 13 9.42 -6.44 6.14
N CYS A 14 8.57 -6.44 7.18
CA CYS A 14 8.61 -7.47 8.24
C CYS A 14 7.32 -8.28 8.39
N GLY A 15 6.25 -7.92 7.68
CA GLY A 15 4.94 -8.58 7.73
C GLY A 15 4.15 -8.37 9.03
N LYS A 16 4.68 -7.58 9.99
CA LYS A 16 4.00 -7.29 11.26
C LYS A 16 3.12 -6.07 11.15
N LYS A 17 2.12 -5.98 12.05
CA LYS A 17 1.19 -4.86 12.14
C LYS A 17 1.85 -3.55 12.59
N ILE A 18 1.38 -2.46 12.01
CA ILE A 18 1.52 -1.08 12.42
C ILE A 18 0.14 -0.71 12.98
N GLU A 19 0.01 -0.77 14.31
CA GLU A 19 -1.29 -0.61 15.02
C GLU A 19 -1.74 0.86 15.11
N ASN A 20 -0.80 1.81 14.97
CA ASN A 20 -1.09 3.24 14.99
C ASN A 20 -0.52 3.87 13.72
N ILE A 21 -1.32 4.70 13.05
CA ILE A 21 -0.93 5.35 11.80
C ILE A 21 0.37 6.17 11.93
N LYS A 22 0.61 6.75 13.11
CA LYS A 22 1.80 7.57 13.42
C LYS A 22 3.09 6.74 13.52
N ASP A 23 2.97 5.43 13.66
CA ASP A 23 4.10 4.50 13.69
C ASP A 23 4.47 3.99 12.29
N GLY A 24 3.76 4.44 11.25
CA GLY A 24 3.97 4.05 9.86
C GLY A 24 4.61 5.15 9.02
N TRP A 25 5.48 4.74 8.08
CA TRP A 25 5.99 5.54 6.98
C TRP A 25 5.58 4.94 5.65
N VAL A 26 5.37 5.81 4.66
CA VAL A 26 5.37 5.42 3.25
C VAL A 26 6.70 5.87 2.67
N GLU A 27 7.47 4.93 2.14
CA GLU A 27 8.77 5.20 1.54
C GLU A 27 8.86 4.65 0.12
N TRP A 28 9.62 5.30 -0.75
CA TRP A 28 9.87 4.90 -2.14
C TRP A 28 11.31 5.21 -2.55
N LEU A 29 11.68 4.69 -3.72
CA LEU A 29 13.00 4.91 -4.31
C LEU A 29 12.90 5.88 -5.48
N GLU A 30 13.65 6.97 -5.42
CA GLU A 30 13.84 7.92 -6.51
C GLU A 30 15.07 7.52 -7.33
N VAL A 31 14.87 7.21 -8.60
CA VAL A 31 15.91 6.75 -9.52
C VAL A 31 16.02 7.71 -10.69
N LYS A 32 17.25 8.07 -11.07
CA LYS A 32 17.45 8.78 -12.34
C LYS A 32 17.31 7.82 -13.52
N ASP A 33 16.45 8.18 -14.47
CA ASP A 33 16.38 7.53 -15.77
C ASP A 33 17.58 7.90 -16.66
N GLN A 34 17.65 7.28 -17.84
CA GLN A 34 18.74 7.52 -18.80
C GLN A 34 18.79 8.95 -19.34
N ASN A 35 17.68 9.69 -19.24
CA ASN A 35 17.56 11.08 -19.67
C ASN A 35 17.85 12.06 -18.52
N GLY A 36 18.16 11.56 -17.33
CA GLY A 36 18.45 12.35 -16.13
C GLY A 36 17.20 12.81 -15.37
N ASN A 37 16.00 12.37 -15.77
CA ASN A 37 14.77 12.64 -15.04
C ASN A 37 14.63 11.68 -13.84
N TYR A 38 14.01 12.14 -12.77
CA TYR A 38 13.70 11.26 -11.64
C TYR A 38 12.40 10.49 -11.91
N ARG A 39 12.43 9.20 -11.58
CA ARG A 39 11.29 8.29 -11.57
C ARG A 39 11.24 7.58 -10.22
N ASN A 40 10.04 7.40 -9.70
CA ASN A 40 9.82 6.74 -8.43
C ASN A 40 9.46 5.27 -8.63
N LYS A 41 9.79 4.42 -7.67
CA LYS A 41 9.39 3.01 -7.67
C LYS A 41 9.46 2.39 -6.30
N SER A 42 8.91 1.19 -6.17
CA SER A 42 9.00 0.35 -4.98
C SER A 42 8.47 1.05 -3.73
N ILE A 43 7.36 1.80 -3.90
CA ILE A 43 6.65 2.44 -2.80
C ILE A 43 6.08 1.37 -1.86
N ARG A 44 6.22 1.58 -0.55
CA ARG A 44 5.82 0.61 0.47
C ARG A 44 5.47 1.26 1.81
N ILE A 45 4.66 0.58 2.61
CA ILE A 45 4.31 0.98 3.98
C ILE A 45 5.18 0.19 4.98
N VAL A 46 5.85 0.89 5.88
CA VAL A 46 6.81 0.29 6.82
C VAL A 46 6.75 0.90 8.23
N HIS A 47 7.27 0.18 9.24
CA HIS A 47 7.44 0.75 10.58
C HIS A 47 8.46 1.89 10.58
N ARG A 48 8.04 3.04 11.10
CA ARG A 48 8.90 4.21 11.33
C ARG A 48 10.14 3.82 12.15
N GLY A 49 11.32 4.19 11.65
CA GLY A 49 12.61 4.05 12.35
C GLY A 49 13.18 2.63 12.48
N LYS A 50 12.52 1.58 11.96
CA LYS A 50 13.01 0.18 12.10
C LYS A 50 13.05 -0.61 10.81
N CYS A 51 12.07 -0.42 9.93
CA CYS A 51 11.85 -1.25 8.75
C CYS A 51 12.13 -0.53 7.42
N LEU A 52 12.83 0.60 7.53
CA LEU A 52 13.13 1.50 6.44
C LEU A 52 14.17 0.92 5.49
N TYR A 53 14.21 1.44 4.27
CA TYR A 53 15.35 1.24 3.41
C TYR A 53 16.62 1.78 4.07
N ASN A 54 17.73 1.08 3.85
CA ASN A 54 19.04 1.62 4.17
C ASN A 54 19.54 2.43 2.98
N GLN A 55 19.61 3.76 3.13
CA GLN A 55 20.01 4.69 2.07
C GLN A 55 21.36 4.33 1.42
N ASP A 56 22.38 3.97 2.21
CA ASP A 56 23.70 3.64 1.67
C ASP A 56 23.68 2.36 0.82
N LEU A 57 22.97 1.34 1.28
CA LEU A 57 22.81 0.08 0.53
C LEU A 57 21.97 0.29 -0.73
N VAL A 58 20.91 1.09 -0.64
CA VAL A 58 20.06 1.45 -1.78
C VAL A 58 20.86 2.21 -2.82
N TYR A 59 21.62 3.24 -2.42
CA TYR A 59 22.42 4.01 -3.35
C TYR A 59 23.52 3.16 -4.00
N LYS A 60 24.20 2.31 -3.22
CA LYS A 60 25.23 1.40 -3.74
C LYS A 60 24.68 0.45 -4.79
N LYS A 61 23.49 -0.11 -4.56
CA LYS A 61 22.87 -1.13 -5.42
C LYS A 61 22.12 -0.56 -6.62
N TYR A 62 21.38 0.52 -6.42
CA TYR A 62 20.40 1.03 -7.38
C TYR A 62 20.70 2.45 -7.88
N LYS A 63 21.69 3.13 -7.30
CA LYS A 63 21.94 4.57 -7.54
C LYS A 63 20.69 5.43 -7.30
N ALA A 64 19.90 5.02 -6.31
CA ALA A 64 18.64 5.62 -5.94
C ALA A 64 18.74 6.39 -4.62
N ILE A 65 17.82 7.32 -4.42
CA ILE A 65 17.60 8.03 -3.16
C ILE A 65 16.33 7.46 -2.52
N VAL A 66 16.34 7.27 -1.21
CA VAL A 66 15.16 6.91 -0.43
C VAL A 66 14.45 8.20 -0.08
N ALA A 67 13.18 8.27 -0.46
CA ALA A 67 12.26 9.31 -0.02
C ALA A 67 11.17 8.69 0.84
N ASP A 68 10.66 9.45 1.79
CA ASP A 68 9.65 9.01 2.75
C ASP A 68 8.74 10.15 3.19
N THR A 69 7.55 9.78 3.67
CA THR A 69 6.62 10.67 4.38
C THR A 69 5.85 9.89 5.44
N ASP A 70 5.27 10.60 6.41
CA ASP A 70 4.45 9.97 7.45
C ASP A 70 3.19 9.35 6.81
N LEU A 71 2.85 8.11 7.21
CA LEU A 71 1.66 7.42 6.67
C LEU A 71 0.36 8.21 6.93
N GLU A 72 0.33 8.96 8.05
CA GLU A 72 -0.79 9.83 8.41
C GLU A 72 -1.05 10.92 7.37
N ASP A 73 -0.01 11.43 6.70
CA ASP A 73 -0.14 12.49 5.69
C ASP A 73 -0.97 12.03 4.49
N PHE A 74 -0.94 10.74 4.17
CA PHE A 74 -1.73 10.16 3.10
C PHE A 74 -3.16 9.76 3.50
N SER A 75 -3.52 9.81 4.78
CA SER A 75 -4.82 9.29 5.25
C SER A 75 -6.00 10.21 5.02
N GLY A 76 -5.74 11.51 4.87
CA GLY A 76 -6.73 12.54 4.62
C GLY A 76 -7.14 12.66 3.15
N LEU A 77 -8.11 13.54 2.88
CA LEU A 77 -8.54 13.83 1.51
C LEU A 77 -7.44 14.50 0.68
N ASP A 78 -6.63 15.35 1.31
CA ASP A 78 -5.49 16.00 0.64
C ASP A 78 -4.43 14.95 0.27
N GLY A 79 -4.10 14.06 1.20
CA GLY A 79 -3.22 12.92 0.93
C GLY A 79 -3.72 12.00 -0.20
N LEU A 80 -5.04 11.77 -0.28
CA LEU A 80 -5.63 11.06 -1.42
C LEU A 80 -5.42 11.82 -2.73
N ILE A 81 -5.60 13.15 -2.75
CA ILE A 81 -5.33 13.97 -3.93
C ILE A 81 -3.86 13.87 -4.34
N ASP A 82 -2.93 13.88 -3.39
CA ASP A 82 -1.50 13.71 -3.67
C ASP A 82 -1.22 12.35 -4.33
N LEU A 83 -1.74 11.26 -3.78
CA LEU A 83 -1.58 9.91 -4.36
C LEU A 83 -2.20 9.81 -5.77
N LEU A 84 -3.36 10.43 -5.99
CA LEU A 84 -3.99 10.49 -7.31
C LEU A 84 -3.17 11.33 -8.30
N SER A 85 -2.53 12.41 -7.84
CA SER A 85 -1.62 13.22 -8.68
C SER A 85 -0.42 12.40 -9.15
N TYR A 86 0.16 11.56 -8.27
CA TYR A 86 1.29 10.70 -8.63
C TYR A 86 0.97 9.75 -9.78
N ILE A 87 -0.26 9.23 -9.81
CA ILE A 87 -0.77 8.39 -10.90
C ILE A 87 -0.94 9.21 -12.18
N SER A 88 -1.55 10.40 -12.08
CA SER A 88 -1.83 11.28 -13.22
C SER A 88 -0.55 11.77 -13.90
N GLU A 89 0.48 12.08 -13.11
CA GLU A 89 1.77 12.58 -13.60
C GLU A 89 2.69 11.45 -14.08
N GLY A 90 2.37 10.20 -13.76
CA GLY A 90 3.24 9.06 -14.04
C GLY A 90 4.57 9.15 -13.27
N ASN A 91 4.51 9.64 -12.03
CA ASN A 91 5.69 9.81 -11.17
C ASN A 91 6.35 8.47 -10.84
N PHE A 92 5.57 7.38 -10.88
CA PHE A 92 6.04 6.03 -10.63
C PHE A 92 6.23 5.22 -11.92
N ASP A 93 7.24 4.34 -11.94
CA ASP A 93 7.46 3.37 -13.02
C ASP A 93 6.23 2.46 -13.21
N ASN A 94 5.50 2.21 -12.13
CA ASN A 94 4.29 1.41 -12.11
C ASN A 94 3.20 2.06 -11.26
N ASN A 95 2.17 2.60 -11.90
CA ASN A 95 1.02 3.20 -11.23
C ASN A 95 0.24 2.22 -10.33
N GLU A 96 0.32 0.91 -10.56
CA GLU A 96 -0.33 -0.08 -9.68
C GLU A 96 0.26 -0.07 -8.26
N GLU A 97 1.52 0.31 -8.08
CA GLU A 97 2.10 0.42 -6.73
C GLU A 97 1.43 1.55 -5.92
N VAL A 98 1.13 2.68 -6.57
CA VAL A 98 0.42 3.80 -5.95
C VAL A 98 -1.05 3.46 -5.70
N LEU A 99 -1.71 2.80 -6.66
CA LEU A 99 -3.08 2.32 -6.50
C LEU A 99 -3.19 1.33 -5.33
N GLU A 100 -2.17 0.50 -5.09
CA GLU A 100 -2.11 -0.37 -3.93
C GLU A 100 -2.07 0.43 -2.62
N ILE A 101 -1.23 1.47 -2.51
CA ILE A 101 -1.21 2.35 -1.33
C ILE A 101 -2.58 3.00 -1.09
N ILE A 102 -3.23 3.52 -2.15
CA ILE A 102 -4.57 4.11 -2.06
C ILE A 102 -5.58 3.09 -1.50
N LYS A 103 -5.60 1.86 -2.03
CA LYS A 103 -6.52 0.83 -1.55
C LYS A 103 -6.30 0.50 -0.08
N ARG A 104 -5.04 0.33 0.32
CA ARG A 104 -4.65 -0.02 1.70
C ARG A 104 -4.98 1.06 2.71
N ILE A 105 -4.95 2.33 2.32
CA ILE A 105 -5.25 3.46 3.21
C ILE A 105 -6.75 3.77 3.22
N HIS A 106 -7.37 3.87 2.04
CA HIS A 106 -8.70 4.50 1.91
C HIS A 106 -9.87 3.54 1.67
N ILE A 107 -9.62 2.25 1.40
CA ILE A 107 -10.71 1.29 1.19
C ILE A 107 -10.95 0.52 2.49
N PRO A 108 -12.08 0.77 3.19
CA PRO A 108 -12.43 0.08 4.43
C PRO A 108 -12.23 -1.43 4.34
N GLY A 109 -11.47 -2.00 5.27
CA GLY A 109 -11.28 -3.45 5.39
C GLY A 109 -10.32 -4.07 4.37
N TYR A 110 -9.80 -3.29 3.41
CA TYR A 110 -8.93 -3.83 2.36
C TYR A 110 -7.61 -4.34 2.94
N GLU A 111 -6.96 -3.57 3.79
CA GLU A 111 -5.66 -3.96 4.37
C GLU A 111 -5.76 -5.23 5.21
N GLU A 112 -6.85 -5.40 5.94
CA GLU A 112 -7.12 -6.60 6.71
C GLU A 112 -7.43 -7.83 5.84
N ALA A 113 -8.08 -7.62 4.69
CA ALA A 113 -8.47 -8.69 3.77
C ALA A 113 -7.40 -9.07 2.73
N ARG A 114 -6.48 -8.16 2.37
CA ARG A 114 -5.69 -8.27 1.13
C ARG A 114 -4.83 -9.52 1.01
N LEU A 115 -4.33 -10.03 2.13
CA LEU A 115 -3.49 -11.23 2.16
C LEU A 115 -4.28 -12.54 2.09
N TYR A 116 -5.62 -12.46 2.16
CA TYR A 116 -6.51 -13.62 2.20
C TYR A 116 -7.39 -13.75 0.96
N PHE A 117 -7.31 -12.82 -0.01
CA PHE A 117 -8.13 -12.89 -1.22
C PHE A 117 -7.91 -14.19 -2.00
N GLU A 118 -6.66 -14.59 -2.24
CA GLU A 118 -6.36 -15.80 -2.99
C GLU A 118 -6.89 -17.06 -2.30
N GLU A 119 -6.69 -17.16 -0.98
CA GLU A 119 -7.19 -18.27 -0.18
C GLU A 119 -8.73 -18.31 -0.18
N ALA A 120 -9.38 -17.17 0.02
CA ALA A 120 -10.84 -17.08 0.02
C ALA A 120 -11.46 -17.41 -1.34
N ILE A 121 -10.81 -17.01 -2.44
CA ILE A 121 -11.24 -17.38 -3.81
C ILE A 121 -11.09 -18.88 -4.00
N TYR A 122 -9.97 -19.47 -3.57
CA TYR A 122 -9.72 -20.91 -3.68
C TYR A 122 -10.77 -21.73 -2.92
N ASP A 123 -11.16 -21.27 -1.73
CA ASP A 123 -12.18 -21.90 -0.90
C ASP A 123 -13.63 -21.61 -1.36
N GLY A 124 -13.82 -20.83 -2.43
CA GLY A 124 -15.14 -20.52 -2.98
C GLY A 124 -15.96 -19.53 -2.14
N VAL A 125 -15.32 -18.73 -1.28
CA VAL A 125 -15.97 -17.68 -0.47
C VAL A 125 -16.65 -16.65 -1.37
N PHE A 126 -16.02 -16.31 -2.50
CA PHE A 126 -16.61 -15.51 -3.56
C PHE A 126 -15.97 -15.86 -4.91
N GLU A 127 -16.72 -15.62 -6.00
CA GLU A 127 -16.20 -15.74 -7.36
C GLU A 127 -15.80 -14.36 -7.87
N PRO A 128 -14.52 -14.14 -8.25
CA PRO A 128 -14.06 -12.84 -8.72
C PRO A 128 -14.65 -12.53 -10.10
N ASN A 129 -15.35 -11.40 -10.21
CA ASN A 129 -15.89 -10.88 -11.48
C ASN A 129 -15.29 -9.51 -11.86
N THR A 130 -14.25 -9.09 -11.16
CA THR A 130 -13.47 -7.87 -11.40
C THR A 130 -12.02 -8.21 -11.71
N LYS A 131 -11.22 -7.19 -12.05
CA LYS A 131 -9.76 -7.33 -12.19
C LYS A 131 -9.16 -7.85 -10.86
N PRO A 132 -8.21 -8.81 -10.88
CA PRO A 132 -7.53 -9.27 -9.67
C PRO A 132 -6.99 -8.10 -8.83
N GLY A 133 -7.23 -8.15 -7.52
CA GLY A 133 -6.84 -7.09 -6.57
C GLY A 133 -7.77 -5.86 -6.52
N TYR A 134 -8.87 -5.85 -7.30
CA TYR A 134 -9.89 -4.78 -7.35
C TYR A 134 -11.28 -5.33 -6.99
N TYR A 135 -11.39 -5.97 -5.83
CA TYR A 135 -12.61 -6.60 -5.38
C TYR A 135 -13.59 -5.60 -4.76
N SER A 136 -14.89 -5.92 -4.83
CA SER A 136 -15.92 -5.02 -4.33
C SER A 136 -15.96 -5.01 -2.79
N GLN A 137 -16.63 -4.01 -2.21
CA GLN A 137 -16.83 -3.99 -0.75
C GLN A 137 -17.62 -5.20 -0.23
N ARG A 138 -18.46 -5.81 -1.06
CA ARG A 138 -19.17 -7.04 -0.72
C ARG A 138 -18.18 -8.21 -0.59
N ASP A 139 -17.23 -8.31 -1.51
CA ASP A 139 -16.25 -9.39 -1.53
C ASP A 139 -15.25 -9.21 -0.39
N ILE A 140 -14.80 -7.98 -0.12
CA ILE A 140 -13.97 -7.63 1.05
C ILE A 140 -14.68 -8.07 2.34
N ALA A 141 -15.96 -7.71 2.51
CA ALA A 141 -16.73 -8.11 3.68
C ALA A 141 -16.83 -9.64 3.83
N ALA A 142 -17.04 -10.36 2.72
CA ALA A 142 -17.08 -11.83 2.72
C ALA A 142 -15.74 -12.44 3.19
N VAL A 143 -14.61 -11.91 2.72
CA VAL A 143 -13.29 -12.33 3.18
C VAL A 143 -13.08 -12.02 4.66
N LEU A 144 -13.50 -10.84 5.12
CA LEU A 144 -13.40 -10.46 6.53
C LEU A 144 -14.24 -11.35 7.46
N ASP A 145 -15.37 -11.87 7.00
CA ASP A 145 -16.18 -12.82 7.78
C ASP A 145 -15.58 -14.23 7.74
N TYR A 146 -15.04 -14.64 6.59
CA TYR A 146 -14.29 -15.89 6.44
C TYR A 146 -13.09 -15.99 7.40
N ILE A 147 -12.28 -14.93 7.53
CA ILE A 147 -11.13 -14.93 8.45
C ILE A 147 -11.52 -14.91 9.93
N LYS A 148 -12.71 -14.41 10.31
CA LYS A 148 -13.20 -14.43 11.70
C LYS A 148 -13.71 -15.81 12.12
N GLY A 149 -14.14 -16.62 11.15
CA GLY A 149 -14.64 -17.97 11.38
C GLY A 149 -13.54 -19.02 11.51
N LYS A 150 -12.29 -18.64 11.27
CA LYS A 150 -11.09 -19.45 11.51
C LYS A 150 -10.59 -19.28 12.94
#